data_AF-A0A133UUM0-F1
#
_entry.id   AF-A0A133UUM0-F1
#
_cell.length_a   1.000
_cell.length_b   1.000
_cell.length_c   1.000
_cell.angle_alpha   90.00
_cell.angle_beta   90.00
_cell.angle_gamma   90.00
#
_symmetry.space_group_name_H-M   'P 1'
#
loop_
_entity.id
_entity.type
_entity.pdbx_description
1 polymer ?
#
loop_
_entity_poly.entity_id
_entity_poly.type
_entity_poly.pdbx_seq_one_letter_code
_entity_poly.pdbx_strand_id
1 'polypeptide(L)'
;MCANANKFDCCDCSPWQETFEKVTSLPGTLPSYEYFTILHGSGPELKEEIYSYADGGNTVGTPLGETTALYGNEADEYYAKWERLESFSKRRRELLAEKVVGSYDPISNYTHQGLFSRNEARLGCYDTMDSSGGNHLFPLTLRWDTPVYIFKGESNLSEEVLQRLGFLERAGRLGLEEDLKKINILPHGGGYKIELDYQNIEVTNTKLGNVFSLSNPEPAVRVDEVEAETGVTEFGGMNITNPRELPYTYRGKKVVRKAIEFNLSNLVGKLRPLMTLKI
;
A
#
# COMPACT_ATOMS: atom_id res chain seq x y z
N MET A 1 23.25 -10.71 9.56
CA MET A 1 22.29 -10.30 8.51
C MET A 1 20.90 -10.65 9.03
N CYS A 2 19.91 -9.76 8.92
CA CYS A 2 18.62 -9.87 9.64
C CYS A 2 17.46 -9.48 8.72
N ALA A 3 16.59 -10.43 8.34
CA ALA A 3 15.35 -10.14 7.61
C ALA A 3 14.16 -10.19 8.58
N ASN A 4 13.23 -9.22 8.47
CA ASN A 4 12.00 -9.22 9.27
C ASN A 4 10.94 -10.06 8.56
N ALA A 5 10.44 -11.10 9.22
CA ALA A 5 9.38 -11.96 8.72
C ALA A 5 8.12 -11.73 9.56
N ASN A 6 7.48 -10.58 9.44
CA ASN A 6 6.12 -10.45 9.94
C ASN A 6 5.14 -11.00 8.89
N LYS A 7 3.95 -11.45 9.33
CA LYS A 7 2.79 -11.62 8.44
C LYS A 7 2.45 -10.25 7.87
N PHE A 8 3.17 -9.85 6.84
CA PHE A 8 2.85 -8.68 6.05
C PHE A 8 1.62 -9.08 5.29
N ASP A 9 0.46 -8.63 5.75
CA ASP A 9 -0.80 -8.82 5.06
C ASP A 9 -0.67 -8.17 3.67
N CYS A 10 -0.20 -8.95 2.69
CA CYS A 10 -0.60 -8.79 1.31
C CYS A 10 -2.07 -9.06 1.43
N CYS A 11 -2.83 -7.97 1.60
CA CYS A 11 -4.27 -7.99 1.54
C CYS A 11 -4.62 -8.98 0.43
N ASP A 12 -5.61 -9.82 0.70
CA ASP A 12 -6.32 -10.57 -0.34
C ASP A 12 -7.04 -9.53 -1.23
N CYS A 13 -6.25 -8.69 -1.92
CA CYS A 13 -6.69 -7.81 -2.96
C CYS A 13 -7.02 -8.75 -4.09
N SER A 14 -8.31 -9.07 -4.21
CA SER A 14 -8.88 -9.66 -5.41
C SER A 14 -8.24 -8.98 -6.60
N PRO A 15 -7.53 -9.72 -7.48
CA PRO A 15 -6.91 -9.13 -8.64
C PRO A 15 -7.97 -8.33 -9.41
N TRP A 16 -7.61 -7.12 -9.79
CA TRP A 16 -8.52 -6.26 -10.52
C TRP A 16 -7.82 -5.59 -11.69
N GLN A 17 -8.62 -5.34 -12.71
CA GLN A 17 -8.23 -4.66 -13.92
C GLN A 17 -9.10 -3.43 -14.07
N GLU A 18 -8.48 -2.30 -14.39
CA GLU A 18 -9.22 -1.11 -14.80
C GLU A 18 -8.74 -0.61 -16.16
N THR A 19 -9.72 -0.27 -16.99
CA THR A 19 -9.49 0.43 -18.25
C THR A 19 -9.84 1.89 -18.06
N PHE A 20 -8.99 2.76 -18.56
CA PHE A 20 -9.11 4.20 -18.43
C PHE A 20 -8.93 4.87 -19.77
N GLU A 21 -9.51 6.05 -19.90
CA GLU A 21 -9.12 7.01 -20.92
C GLU A 21 -8.21 8.09 -20.32
N LYS A 22 -7.34 8.62 -21.17
CA LYS A 22 -6.51 9.78 -20.82
C LYS A 22 -7.34 11.05 -20.79
N VAL A 23 -7.39 11.72 -19.64
CA VAL A 23 -8.08 13.00 -19.50
C VAL A 23 -7.12 14.15 -19.75
N THR A 24 -5.97 14.12 -19.08
CA THR A 24 -4.92 15.15 -19.19
C THR A 24 -3.54 14.52 -19.03
N SER A 25 -2.56 15.03 -19.75
CA SER A 25 -1.15 14.68 -19.61
C SER A 25 -0.26 15.89 -19.89
N LEU A 26 0.90 15.95 -19.25
CA LEU A 26 1.94 16.89 -19.69
C LEU A 26 2.46 16.46 -21.08
N PRO A 27 2.83 17.40 -21.96
CA PRO A 27 3.38 17.04 -23.28
C PRO A 27 4.64 16.17 -23.15
N GLY A 28 4.68 15.04 -23.86
CA GLY A 28 5.84 14.15 -23.92
C GLY A 28 6.07 13.28 -22.69
N THR A 29 5.21 13.31 -21.67
CA THR A 29 5.42 12.54 -20.42
C THR A 29 4.65 11.22 -20.37
N LEU A 30 3.50 11.14 -21.05
CA LEU A 30 2.74 9.91 -21.25
C LEU A 30 2.74 9.52 -22.73
N PRO A 31 2.68 8.22 -23.05
CA PRO A 31 2.47 7.75 -24.41
C PRO A 31 1.24 8.39 -25.07
N SER A 32 1.25 8.46 -26.40
CA SER A 32 0.18 9.07 -27.19
C SER A 32 -1.13 8.28 -27.19
N TYR A 33 -1.17 7.08 -26.58
CA TYR A 33 -2.37 6.26 -26.49
C TYR A 33 -3.55 7.01 -25.86
N GLU A 34 -4.76 6.66 -26.30
CA GLU A 34 -6.02 7.18 -25.77
C GLU A 34 -6.52 6.37 -24.57
N TYR A 35 -6.24 5.07 -24.56
CA TYR A 35 -6.65 4.13 -23.54
C TYR A 35 -5.47 3.52 -22.80
N PHE A 36 -5.65 3.32 -21.50
CA PHE A 36 -4.67 2.74 -20.59
C PHE A 36 -5.34 1.65 -19.77
N THR A 37 -4.59 0.58 -19.46
CA THR A 37 -5.06 -0.47 -18.56
C THR A 37 -4.12 -0.60 -17.39
N ILE A 38 -4.67 -0.68 -16.18
CA ILE A 38 -3.91 -0.98 -14.95
C ILE A 38 -4.37 -2.34 -14.44
N LEU A 39 -3.39 -3.21 -14.21
CA LEU A 39 -3.59 -4.50 -13.57
C LEU A 39 -3.01 -4.44 -12.16
N HIS A 40 -3.85 -4.64 -11.16
CA HIS A 40 -3.45 -4.76 -9.77
C HIS A 40 -3.66 -6.20 -9.32
N GLY A 41 -2.60 -6.82 -8.84
CA GLY A 41 -2.65 -8.20 -8.39
C GLY A 41 -1.30 -8.69 -7.88
N SER A 42 -1.36 -9.72 -7.04
CA SER A 42 -0.21 -10.41 -6.44
C SER A 42 -0.13 -11.85 -6.96
N GLY A 43 0.80 -12.63 -6.38
CA GLY A 43 0.88 -14.08 -6.52
C GLY A 43 0.44 -14.81 -5.25
N PRO A 44 -0.88 -14.87 -4.93
CA PRO A 44 -1.38 -15.56 -3.74
C PRO A 44 -1.00 -17.04 -3.69
N GLU A 45 -0.73 -17.65 -4.84
CA GLU A 45 -0.34 -19.06 -4.99
C GLU A 45 0.95 -19.40 -4.24
N LEU A 46 1.84 -18.42 -4.03
CA LEU A 46 3.11 -18.59 -3.30
C LEU A 46 3.12 -17.84 -1.94
N LYS A 47 1.97 -17.35 -1.47
CA LYS A 47 1.84 -16.56 -0.23
C LYS A 47 2.37 -17.32 0.98
N GLU A 48 2.01 -18.60 1.09
CA GLU A 48 2.41 -19.45 2.21
C GLU A 48 3.93 -19.70 2.26
N GLU A 49 4.63 -19.68 1.11
CA GLU A 49 6.10 -19.82 1.10
C GLU A 49 6.82 -18.69 1.84
N ILE A 50 6.18 -17.52 1.91
CA ILE A 50 6.68 -16.35 2.63
C ILE A 50 6.12 -16.31 4.04
N TYR A 51 4.82 -16.54 4.21
CA TYR A 51 4.13 -16.27 5.47
C TYR A 51 4.43 -17.32 6.54
N SER A 52 4.83 -18.52 6.14
CA SER A 52 5.25 -19.57 7.07
C SER A 52 6.44 -19.14 7.93
N TYR A 53 7.26 -18.18 7.48
CA TYR A 53 8.41 -17.69 8.25
C TYR A 53 8.00 -16.83 9.45
N ALA A 54 6.78 -16.31 9.49
CA ALA A 54 6.36 -15.42 10.56
C ALA A 54 6.29 -16.11 11.93
N ASP A 55 6.01 -17.41 11.92
CA ASP A 55 5.93 -18.22 13.14
C ASP A 55 7.19 -19.08 13.34
N GLY A 56 8.19 -18.97 12.46
CA GLY A 56 9.34 -19.90 12.37
C GLY A 56 10.72 -19.33 12.67
N GLY A 57 10.85 -18.01 12.84
CA GLY A 57 12.14 -17.35 13.10
C GLY A 57 12.42 -17.09 14.58
N ASN A 58 13.47 -16.30 14.84
CA ASN A 58 13.82 -15.91 16.20
C ASN A 58 12.95 -14.75 16.67
N THR A 59 12.26 -14.92 17.79
CA THR A 59 11.49 -13.84 18.41
C THR A 59 12.44 -12.81 19.02
N VAL A 60 12.29 -11.54 18.62
CA VAL A 60 13.05 -10.41 19.13
C VAL A 60 12.09 -9.37 19.69
N GLY A 61 12.34 -8.93 20.93
CA GLY A 61 11.60 -7.83 21.54
C GLY A 61 12.02 -6.49 20.94
N THR A 62 11.05 -5.69 20.51
CA THR A 62 11.26 -4.31 20.03
C THR A 62 10.42 -3.33 20.85
N PRO A 63 10.70 -2.02 20.78
CA PRO A 63 9.82 -1.00 21.38
C PRO A 63 8.37 -1.03 20.84
N LEU A 64 8.13 -1.70 19.71
CA LEU A 64 6.80 -1.84 19.08
C LEU A 64 6.17 -3.21 19.35
N GLY A 65 6.79 -4.05 20.17
CA GLY A 65 6.35 -5.43 20.45
C GLY A 65 7.33 -6.48 19.94
N GLU A 66 6.96 -7.75 20.12
CA GLU A 66 7.74 -8.87 19.60
C GLU A 66 7.63 -8.97 18.08
N THR A 67 8.73 -9.30 17.42
CA THR A 67 8.81 -9.49 15.97
C THR A 67 9.67 -10.71 15.65
N THR A 68 9.45 -11.31 14.49
CA THR A 68 10.26 -12.45 14.03
C THR A 68 11.43 -11.97 13.18
N ALA A 69 12.64 -12.32 13.59
CA ALA A 69 13.88 -12.01 12.91
C ALA A 69 14.54 -13.29 12.35
N LEU A 70 14.90 -13.26 11.07
CA LEU A 70 15.61 -14.33 10.38
C LEU A 70 17.08 -13.97 10.26
N TYR A 71 17.97 -14.93 10.50
CA TYR A 71 19.42 -14.72 10.46
C TYR A 71 20.14 -15.76 9.60
N GLY A 72 21.30 -15.38 9.06
CA GLY A 72 22.17 -16.29 8.30
C GLY A 72 21.42 -17.00 7.16
N ASN A 73 21.57 -18.31 7.09
CA ASN A 73 20.99 -19.14 6.02
C ASN A 73 19.45 -18.99 5.94
N GLU A 74 18.74 -18.83 7.06
CA GLU A 74 17.28 -18.66 7.04
C GLU A 74 16.87 -17.35 6.34
N ALA A 75 17.64 -16.28 6.55
CA ALA A 75 17.42 -15.00 5.88
C ALA A 75 17.74 -15.11 4.37
N ASP A 76 18.78 -15.86 4.01
CA ASP A 76 19.13 -16.10 2.60
C ASP A 76 18.05 -16.91 1.88
N GLU A 77 17.53 -17.96 2.52
CA GLU A 77 16.44 -18.77 1.97
C GLU A 77 15.14 -17.97 1.83
N TYR A 78 14.80 -17.16 2.83
CA TYR A 78 13.63 -16.28 2.78
C TYR A 78 13.75 -15.26 1.63
N TYR A 79 14.91 -14.64 1.47
CA TYR A 79 15.15 -13.69 0.39
C TYR A 79 15.03 -14.34 -0.98
N ALA A 80 15.59 -15.54 -1.17
CA ALA A 80 15.46 -16.29 -2.43
C ALA A 80 14.00 -16.66 -2.76
N LYS A 81 13.22 -17.05 -1.75
CA LYS A 81 11.77 -17.30 -1.90
C LYS A 81 11.01 -16.01 -2.25
N TRP A 82 11.39 -14.89 -1.64
CA TRP A 82 10.80 -13.59 -1.97
C TRP A 82 11.09 -13.18 -3.43
N GLU A 83 12.33 -13.34 -3.91
CA GLU A 83 12.70 -13.04 -5.31
C GLU A 83 11.88 -13.89 -6.30
N ARG A 84 11.64 -15.16 -5.93
CA ARG A 84 10.77 -16.07 -6.69
C ARG A 84 9.32 -15.58 -6.70
N LEU A 85 8.77 -15.20 -5.55
CA LEU A 85 7.40 -14.64 -5.45
C LEU A 85 7.26 -13.37 -6.29
N GLU A 86 8.26 -12.49 -6.24
CA GLU A 86 8.24 -11.22 -6.99
C GLU A 86 8.22 -11.48 -8.50
N SER A 87 9.14 -12.34 -8.97
CA SER A 87 9.24 -12.73 -10.38
C SER A 87 7.95 -13.41 -10.86
N PHE A 88 7.40 -14.33 -10.06
CA PHE A 88 6.13 -14.99 -10.34
C PHE A 88 4.98 -13.97 -10.45
N SER A 89 4.89 -13.02 -9.51
CA SER A 89 3.85 -11.99 -9.49
C SER A 89 3.92 -11.07 -10.71
N LYS A 90 5.14 -10.65 -11.11
CA LYS A 90 5.38 -9.85 -12.31
C LYS A 90 4.94 -10.61 -13.58
N ARG A 91 5.36 -11.87 -13.73
CA ARG A 91 4.99 -12.71 -14.88
C ARG A 91 3.49 -13.01 -14.93
N ARG A 92 2.85 -13.22 -13.78
CA ARG A 92 1.40 -13.43 -13.67
C ARG A 92 0.63 -12.23 -14.21
N ARG A 93 1.04 -10.99 -13.87
CA ARG A 93 0.41 -9.77 -14.41
C ARG A 93 0.58 -9.63 -15.92
N GLU A 94 1.75 -9.97 -16.46
CA GLU A 94 1.97 -9.98 -17.91
C GLU A 94 1.06 -10.99 -18.63
N LEU A 95 0.99 -12.23 -18.13
CA LEU A 95 0.12 -13.24 -18.70
C LEU A 95 -1.36 -12.83 -18.63
N LEU A 96 -1.79 -12.20 -17.54
CA LEU A 96 -3.14 -11.64 -17.42
C LEU A 96 -3.36 -10.51 -18.44
N ALA A 97 -2.40 -9.62 -18.64
CA ALA A 97 -2.47 -8.57 -19.66
C ALA A 97 -2.63 -9.16 -21.06
N GLU A 98 -1.80 -10.15 -21.42
CA GLU A 98 -1.87 -10.86 -22.70
C GLU A 98 -3.26 -11.49 -22.93
N LYS A 99 -3.87 -12.05 -21.88
CA LYS A 99 -5.17 -12.73 -21.99
C LYS A 99 -6.37 -11.80 -21.99
N VAL A 100 -6.34 -10.73 -21.21
CA VAL A 100 -7.52 -9.86 -21.04
C VAL A 100 -7.46 -8.64 -21.95
N VAL A 101 -6.28 -8.07 -22.18
CA VAL A 101 -6.09 -6.89 -23.06
C VAL A 101 -5.75 -7.33 -24.49
N GLY A 102 -5.02 -8.42 -24.67
CA GLY A 102 -4.57 -8.87 -25.98
C GLY A 102 -3.24 -8.22 -26.36
N SER A 103 -3.23 -7.40 -27.42
CA SER A 103 -2.05 -6.63 -27.82
C SER A 103 -1.94 -5.35 -27.00
N TYR A 104 -0.80 -5.14 -26.33
CA TYR A 104 -0.56 -3.96 -25.51
C TYR A 104 0.93 -3.61 -25.50
N ASP A 105 1.22 -2.34 -25.19
CA ASP A 105 2.58 -1.86 -24.96
C ASP A 105 2.82 -1.73 -23.44
N PRO A 106 3.73 -2.52 -22.84
CA PRO A 106 3.99 -2.45 -21.41
C PRO A 106 4.61 -1.10 -21.04
N ILE A 107 3.97 -0.37 -20.13
CA ILE A 107 4.50 0.90 -19.60
C ILE A 107 5.32 0.66 -18.35
N SER A 108 4.74 -0.03 -17.37
CA SER A 108 5.41 -0.38 -16.13
C SER A 108 4.82 -1.59 -15.40
N ASN A 109 5.64 -2.27 -14.59
CA ASN A 109 5.28 -3.44 -13.80
C ASN A 109 6.03 -3.47 -12.45
N TYR A 110 5.56 -2.66 -11.50
CA TYR A 110 6.23 -2.44 -10.21
C TYR A 110 5.59 -3.18 -9.04
N THR A 111 6.41 -3.56 -8.07
CA THR A 111 5.99 -4.03 -6.74
C THR A 111 5.77 -2.81 -5.82
N HIS A 112 4.69 -2.81 -5.03
CA HIS A 112 4.43 -1.77 -4.02
C HIS A 112 4.37 -2.31 -2.59
N GLN A 113 4.64 -3.60 -2.42
CA GLN A 113 4.62 -4.28 -1.14
C GLN A 113 5.54 -5.50 -1.19
N GLY A 114 6.51 -5.55 -0.28
CA GLY A 114 7.49 -6.62 -0.23
C GLY A 114 8.85 -6.13 0.27
N LEU A 115 9.88 -6.91 -0.01
CA LEU A 115 11.27 -6.52 0.23
C LEU A 115 11.77 -5.65 -0.93
N PHE A 116 12.59 -4.66 -0.60
CA PHE A 116 13.28 -3.80 -1.59
C PHE A 116 14.80 -3.96 -1.46
N SER A 117 15.25 -4.47 -0.31
CA SER A 117 16.56 -5.04 -0.09
C SER A 117 16.46 -6.12 0.99
N ARG A 118 17.56 -6.81 1.28
CA ARG A 118 17.60 -7.90 2.27
C ARG A 118 17.11 -7.50 3.67
N ASN A 119 17.24 -6.22 4.03
CA ASN A 119 16.86 -5.70 5.35
C ASN A 119 15.79 -4.59 5.26
N GLU A 120 15.11 -4.47 4.12
CA GLU A 120 14.16 -3.39 3.88
C GLU A 120 12.85 -3.95 3.34
N ALA A 121 11.80 -3.79 4.14
CA ALA A 121 10.43 -4.07 3.74
C ALA A 121 9.66 -2.77 3.57
N ARG A 122 8.86 -2.66 2.52
CA ARG A 122 7.93 -1.55 2.31
C ARG A 122 6.52 -2.06 2.12
N LEU A 123 5.56 -1.28 2.62
CA LEU A 123 4.14 -1.61 2.59
C LEU A 123 3.36 -0.45 1.97
N GLY A 124 2.70 -0.74 0.85
CA GLY A 124 1.80 0.20 0.18
C GLY A 124 2.48 1.41 -0.46
N CYS A 125 3.76 1.30 -0.83
CA CYS A 125 4.48 2.33 -1.57
C CYS A 125 5.42 1.74 -2.62
N TYR A 126 5.60 2.49 -3.71
CA TYR A 126 6.59 2.21 -4.73
C TYR A 126 7.96 2.75 -4.30
N ASP A 127 9.02 2.12 -4.82
CA ASP A 127 10.31 2.77 -5.01
C ASP A 127 10.26 3.58 -6.32
N THR A 128 10.33 4.92 -6.20
CA THR A 128 10.27 5.81 -7.38
C THR A 128 11.48 5.66 -8.29
N MET A 129 12.58 5.09 -7.78
CA MET A 129 13.82 4.86 -8.51
C MET A 129 14.00 3.40 -8.93
N ASP A 130 12.98 2.54 -8.76
CA ASP A 130 13.02 1.15 -9.24
C ASP A 130 13.15 1.11 -10.77
N SER A 131 14.26 0.55 -11.23
CA SER A 131 14.57 0.40 -12.66
C SER A 131 14.10 -0.95 -13.24
N SER A 132 13.65 -1.88 -12.41
CA SER A 132 13.24 -3.23 -12.82
C SER A 132 11.89 -3.25 -13.54
N GLY A 133 11.04 -2.25 -13.29
CA GLY A 133 9.66 -2.24 -13.75
C GLY A 133 9.37 -1.29 -14.91
N GLY A 134 10.36 -0.73 -15.61
CA GLY A 134 10.16 0.02 -16.85
C GLY A 134 10.26 1.55 -16.72
N ASN A 135 9.29 2.29 -17.26
CA ASN A 135 9.42 3.72 -17.57
C ASN A 135 9.34 4.69 -16.36
N HIS A 136 9.50 4.23 -15.13
CA HIS A 136 9.35 5.02 -13.89
C HIS A 136 8.02 5.80 -13.84
N LEU A 137 6.96 5.22 -14.42
CA LEU A 137 5.61 5.76 -14.36
C LEU A 137 4.81 4.93 -13.37
N PHE A 138 4.31 5.59 -12.33
CA PHE A 138 3.68 4.97 -11.18
C PHE A 138 2.22 5.43 -11.07
N PRO A 139 1.26 4.49 -11.10
CA PRO A 139 -0.13 4.82 -10.87
C PRO A 139 -0.42 4.95 -9.38
N LEU A 140 -0.96 6.10 -8.96
CA LEU A 140 -1.55 6.29 -7.64
C LEU A 140 -3.06 6.07 -7.75
N THR A 141 -3.51 4.89 -7.32
CA THR A 141 -4.90 4.43 -7.46
C THR A 141 -5.68 4.65 -6.17
N LEU A 142 -6.65 5.58 -6.18
CA LEU A 142 -7.37 5.98 -4.96
C LEU A 142 -8.50 5.02 -4.59
N ARG A 143 -9.41 4.79 -5.53
CA ARG A 143 -10.56 3.89 -5.47
C ARG A 143 -11.00 3.58 -6.91
N TRP A 144 -11.64 2.45 -7.11
CA TRP A 144 -11.97 1.89 -8.42
C TRP A 144 -12.84 2.79 -9.33
N ASP A 145 -13.65 3.67 -8.75
CA ASP A 145 -14.52 4.62 -9.46
C ASP A 145 -13.94 6.04 -9.53
N THR A 146 -12.69 6.23 -9.13
CA THR A 146 -12.05 7.56 -9.08
C THR A 146 -10.91 7.67 -10.08
N PRO A 147 -10.53 8.89 -10.50
CA PRO A 147 -9.39 9.07 -11.38
C PRO A 147 -8.10 8.51 -10.80
N VAL A 148 -7.28 7.92 -11.67
CA VAL A 148 -5.91 7.53 -11.36
C VAL A 148 -4.97 8.67 -11.75
N TYR A 149 -3.96 8.88 -10.92
CA TYR A 149 -2.95 9.90 -11.11
C TYR A 149 -1.63 9.21 -11.46
N ILE A 150 -1.02 9.60 -12.58
CA ILE A 150 0.25 9.03 -13.03
C ILE A 150 1.38 9.96 -12.62
N PHE A 151 2.32 9.38 -11.90
CA PHE A 151 3.48 10.06 -11.36
C PHE A 151 4.76 9.56 -12.04
N LYS A 152 5.68 10.47 -12.35
CA LYS A 152 7.02 10.14 -12.85
C LYS A 152 8.00 10.14 -11.69
N GLY A 153 8.61 8.99 -11.43
CA GLY A 153 9.49 8.80 -10.29
C GLY A 153 10.66 9.77 -10.24
N GLU A 154 11.00 10.21 -9.03
CA GLU A 154 12.14 11.06 -8.70
C GLU A 154 12.70 10.69 -7.33
N SER A 155 13.94 11.08 -7.06
CA SER A 155 14.49 11.06 -5.72
C SER A 155 13.80 12.13 -4.87
N ASN A 156 13.28 11.76 -3.68
CA ASN A 156 12.23 12.59 -3.09
C ASN A 156 12.30 12.90 -1.59
N LEU A 157 13.04 12.13 -0.77
CA LEU A 157 13.21 12.45 0.64
C LEU A 157 14.44 13.34 0.85
N SER A 158 14.42 14.52 0.24
CA SER A 158 15.48 15.52 0.46
C SER A 158 15.55 15.95 1.93
N GLU A 159 16.65 16.59 2.32
CA GLU A 159 16.80 17.15 3.66
C GLU A 159 15.67 18.11 4.03
N GLU A 160 15.25 18.95 3.08
CA GLU A 160 14.12 19.86 3.26
C GLU A 160 12.82 19.09 3.53
N VAL A 161 12.56 18.00 2.81
CA VAL A 161 11.37 17.16 3.02
C VAL A 161 11.44 16.48 4.39
N LEU A 162 12.60 15.93 4.78
CA LEU A 162 12.81 15.33 6.10
C LEU A 162 12.63 16.35 7.23
N GLN A 163 13.08 17.59 7.04
CA GLN A 163 12.87 18.68 7.99
C GLN A 163 11.39 19.04 8.12
N ARG A 164 10.67 19.18 7.00
CA ARG A 164 9.23 19.48 6.97
C ARG A 164 8.38 18.38 7.60
N LEU A 165 8.81 17.12 7.49
CA LEU A 165 8.17 15.96 8.14
C LEU A 165 8.53 15.84 9.64
N GLY A 166 9.48 16.63 10.14
CA GLY A 166 9.98 16.53 11.52
C GLY A 166 10.85 15.28 11.76
N PHE A 167 11.41 14.69 10.70
CA PHE A 167 12.22 13.48 10.78
C PHE A 167 13.72 13.74 10.80
N LEU A 168 14.19 14.90 10.34
CA LEU A 168 15.63 15.17 10.17
C LEU A 168 16.43 14.99 11.48
N GLU A 169 16.01 15.64 12.57
CA GLU A 169 16.71 15.56 13.86
C GLU A 169 16.77 14.10 14.38
N ARG A 170 15.65 13.39 14.33
CA ARG A 170 15.56 11.99 14.76
C ARG A 170 16.44 11.09 13.89
N ALA A 171 16.46 11.32 12.58
CA ALA A 171 17.27 10.56 11.64
C ALA A 171 18.77 10.77 11.91
N GLY A 172 19.19 12.01 12.16
CA GLY A 172 20.57 12.33 12.53
C GLY A 172 21.00 11.64 13.83
N ARG A 173 20.17 11.68 14.88
CA ARG A 173 20.47 11.00 16.16
C ARG A 173 20.60 9.47 16.01
N LEU A 174 19.87 8.87 15.06
CA LEU A 174 19.89 7.43 14.80
C LEU A 174 20.91 7.03 13.72
N GLY A 175 21.57 7.98 13.07
CA GLY A 175 22.47 7.72 11.94
C GLY A 175 21.77 7.21 10.68
N LEU A 176 20.47 7.48 10.51
CA LEU A 176 19.62 6.97 9.42
C LEU A 176 19.34 7.99 8.31
N GLU A 177 19.94 9.17 8.38
CA GLU A 177 19.62 10.27 7.46
C GLU A 177 19.89 9.91 6.00
N GLU A 178 21.06 9.34 5.71
CA GLU A 178 21.45 8.94 4.36
C GLU A 178 20.58 7.80 3.81
N ASP A 179 20.15 6.88 4.67
CA ASP A 179 19.25 5.78 4.29
C ASP A 179 17.87 6.34 3.93
N LEU A 180 17.35 7.27 4.73
CA LEU A 180 16.08 7.94 4.44
C LEU A 180 16.16 8.77 3.14
N LYS A 181 17.26 9.49 2.90
CA LYS A 181 17.45 10.26 1.66
C LYS A 181 17.46 9.37 0.39
N LYS A 182 17.75 8.08 0.53
CA LYS A 182 17.83 7.11 -0.58
C LYS A 182 16.60 6.23 -0.73
N ILE A 183 15.68 6.24 0.24
CA ILE A 183 14.55 5.31 0.25
C ILE A 183 13.52 5.59 -0.85
N ASN A 184 13.39 6.83 -1.36
CA ASN A 184 12.60 7.15 -2.56
C ASN A 184 11.19 6.52 -2.59
N ILE A 185 10.20 7.18 -1.97
CA ILE A 185 8.87 6.58 -1.75
C ILE A 185 7.74 7.30 -2.45
N LEU A 186 6.80 6.55 -3.02
CA LEU A 186 5.53 7.09 -3.51
C LEU A 186 4.37 6.20 -3.06
N PRO A 187 3.31 6.74 -2.42
CA PRO A 187 2.14 5.95 -2.07
C PRO A 187 1.53 5.29 -3.31
N HIS A 188 1.21 3.99 -3.21
CA HIS A 188 0.59 3.28 -4.34
C HIS A 188 -0.89 3.60 -4.51
N GLY A 189 -1.57 4.03 -3.45
CA GLY A 189 -3.02 4.22 -3.47
C GLY A 189 -3.58 5.08 -2.35
N GLY A 190 -4.91 5.13 -2.30
CA GLY A 190 -5.65 6.04 -1.40
C GLY A 190 -5.48 5.74 0.09
N GLY A 191 -5.14 4.50 0.45
CA GLY A 191 -5.03 4.02 1.82
C GLY A 191 -6.36 4.06 2.57
N TYR A 192 -6.54 3.13 3.50
CA TYR A 192 -7.75 3.07 4.30
C TYR A 192 -7.85 4.28 5.24
N LYS A 193 -9.04 4.86 5.29
CA LYS A 193 -9.47 5.82 6.30
C LYS A 193 -10.51 5.08 7.15
N ILE A 194 -10.08 4.70 8.33
CA ILE A 194 -10.93 4.14 9.36
C ILE A 194 -11.45 5.35 10.16
N GLU A 195 -12.71 5.71 9.95
CA GLU A 195 -13.41 6.72 10.76
C GLU A 195 -14.17 5.96 11.84
N LEU A 196 -13.50 5.77 12.98
CA LEU A 196 -14.10 5.20 14.15
C LEU A 196 -14.12 6.28 15.21
N ASP A 197 -15.29 6.87 15.40
CA ASP A 197 -15.52 7.82 16.49
C ASP A 197 -15.75 7.09 17.83
N TYR A 198 -15.55 5.76 17.85
CA TYR A 198 -15.63 4.93 19.05
C TYR A 198 -14.56 5.32 20.07
N GLN A 199 -15.01 5.77 21.24
CA GLN A 199 -14.14 6.18 22.33
C GLN A 199 -13.73 5.02 23.22
N ASN A 200 -14.53 3.95 23.23
CA ASN A 200 -14.31 2.79 24.08
C ASN A 200 -14.06 1.54 23.22
N ILE A 201 -12.97 0.85 23.53
CA ILE A 201 -12.62 -0.45 22.95
C ILE A 201 -12.44 -1.43 24.10
N GLU A 202 -13.36 -2.38 24.24
CA GLU A 202 -13.24 -3.49 25.18
C GLU A 202 -12.86 -4.77 24.45
N VAL A 203 -11.93 -5.55 25.02
CA VAL A 203 -11.51 -6.84 24.45
C VAL A 203 -12.01 -7.96 25.35
N THR A 204 -12.92 -8.77 24.82
CA THR A 204 -13.40 -9.98 25.49
C THR A 204 -12.74 -11.21 24.86
N ASN A 205 -11.95 -11.93 25.66
CA ASN A 205 -11.36 -13.20 25.24
C ASN A 205 -12.41 -14.30 25.30
N THR A 206 -12.73 -14.90 24.16
CA THR A 206 -13.70 -16.01 24.04
C THR A 206 -13.02 -17.28 23.55
N LYS A 207 -13.74 -18.41 23.60
CA LYS A 207 -13.26 -19.67 22.99
C LYS A 207 -13.11 -19.58 21.46
N LEU A 208 -13.69 -18.57 20.82
CA LEU A 208 -13.61 -18.31 19.37
C LEU A 208 -12.52 -17.29 19.01
N GLY A 209 -11.80 -16.76 20.01
CA GLY A 209 -10.83 -15.68 19.85
C GLY A 209 -11.25 -14.40 20.55
N ASN A 210 -10.55 -13.31 20.24
CA ASN A 210 -10.81 -12.01 20.83
C ASN A 210 -12.00 -11.35 20.13
N VAL A 211 -12.97 -10.88 20.91
CA VAL A 211 -14.06 -9.99 20.45
C VAL A 211 -13.71 -8.57 20.89
N PHE A 212 -13.66 -7.64 19.95
CA PHE A 212 -13.46 -6.22 20.21
C PHE A 212 -14.83 -5.53 20.18
N SER A 213 -15.28 -5.07 21.34
CA SER A 213 -16.53 -4.34 21.52
C SER A 213 -16.22 -2.84 21.51
N LEU A 214 -16.64 -2.17 20.45
CA LEU A 214 -16.52 -0.74 20.24
C LEU A 214 -17.83 -0.07 20.66
N SER A 215 -17.76 0.94 21.53
CA SER A 215 -18.95 1.66 22.02
C SER A 215 -18.68 3.15 22.17
N ASN A 216 -19.76 3.94 22.28
CA ASN A 216 -19.77 5.41 22.27
C ASN A 216 -19.11 5.99 21.03
N PRO A 217 -19.88 6.35 20.00
CA PRO A 217 -20.93 7.37 20.18
C PRO A 217 -22.38 6.89 20.04
N GLU A 218 -23.36 7.77 20.30
CA GLU A 218 -24.79 7.43 20.19
C GLU A 218 -25.17 7.13 18.72
N PRO A 219 -26.02 6.12 18.45
CA PRO A 219 -26.44 5.83 17.08
C PRO A 219 -27.34 6.96 16.56
N ALA A 220 -27.08 7.42 15.34
CA ALA A 220 -27.94 8.36 14.64
C ALA A 220 -29.35 7.78 14.47
N VAL A 221 -30.39 8.54 14.82
CA VAL A 221 -31.78 8.16 14.55
C VAL A 221 -32.13 8.50 13.09
N ARG A 222 -31.45 9.50 12.52
CA ARG A 222 -31.61 9.91 11.12
C ARG A 222 -30.26 10.18 10.46
N VAL A 223 -30.18 9.93 9.16
CA VAL A 223 -28.93 10.08 8.38
C VAL A 223 -28.39 11.51 8.38
N ASP A 224 -29.27 12.52 8.54
CA ASP A 224 -28.90 13.93 8.66
C ASP A 224 -28.31 14.32 10.03
N GLU A 225 -28.33 13.43 11.01
CA GLU A 225 -27.70 13.63 12.34
C GLU A 225 -26.23 13.18 12.38
N VAL A 226 -25.76 12.47 11.35
CA VAL A 226 -24.36 12.04 11.22
C VAL A 226 -23.51 13.22 10.77
N GLU A 227 -23.08 14.04 11.72
CA GLU A 227 -22.09 15.08 11.53
C GLU A 227 -20.77 14.70 12.20
N ALA A 228 -19.64 15.08 11.59
CA ALA A 228 -18.33 14.88 12.22
C ALA A 228 -18.28 15.62 13.57
N GLU A 229 -17.69 14.99 14.58
CA GLU A 229 -17.43 15.57 15.91
C GLU A 229 -18.66 15.77 16.83
N THR A 230 -19.86 15.31 16.46
CA THR A 230 -21.07 15.43 17.31
C THR A 230 -21.22 14.32 18.34
N GLY A 231 -20.41 13.26 18.27
CA GLY A 231 -20.60 12.07 19.10
C GLY A 231 -21.86 11.30 18.72
N VAL A 232 -22.26 11.37 17.44
CA VAL A 232 -23.32 10.57 16.84
C VAL A 232 -22.75 9.80 15.65
N THR A 233 -22.98 8.50 15.58
CA THR A 233 -22.44 7.63 14.52
C THR A 233 -23.52 6.96 13.70
N GLU A 234 -23.23 6.70 12.43
CA GLU A 234 -24.09 5.86 11.56
C GLU A 234 -24.35 4.47 12.17
N PHE A 235 -23.38 3.96 12.92
CA PHE A 235 -23.44 2.67 13.59
C PHE A 235 -23.59 2.87 15.11
N GLY A 236 -24.37 2.00 15.78
CA GLY A 236 -24.35 1.92 17.25
C GLY A 236 -23.06 1.25 17.76
N GLY A 237 -23.09 0.64 18.94
CA GLY A 237 -21.99 -0.21 19.38
C GLY A 237 -21.69 -1.33 18.37
N MET A 238 -20.41 -1.62 18.13
CA MET A 238 -19.96 -2.62 17.15
C MET A 238 -19.15 -3.71 17.84
N ASN A 239 -19.41 -4.97 17.50
CA ASN A 239 -18.59 -6.10 17.95
C ASN A 239 -17.93 -6.71 16.72
N ILE A 240 -16.60 -6.75 16.71
CA ILE A 240 -15.81 -7.38 15.65
C ILE A 240 -14.95 -8.49 16.24
N THR A 241 -14.71 -9.54 15.45
CA THR A 241 -13.73 -10.58 15.81
C THR A 241 -12.38 -10.37 15.12
N ASN A 242 -12.37 -9.52 14.09
CA ASN A 242 -11.20 -9.20 13.32
C ASN A 242 -11.21 -7.72 12.91
N PRO A 243 -10.13 -6.95 13.11
CA PRO A 243 -10.02 -5.57 12.61
C PRO A 243 -10.31 -5.38 11.11
N ARG A 244 -10.20 -6.43 10.29
CA ARG A 244 -10.60 -6.40 8.87
C ARG A 244 -12.10 -6.18 8.65
N GLU A 245 -12.91 -6.42 9.66
CA GLU A 245 -14.38 -6.23 9.62
C GLU A 245 -14.76 -4.77 9.84
N LEU A 246 -13.82 -3.90 10.21
CA LEU A 246 -14.07 -2.49 10.43
C LEU A 246 -14.55 -1.82 9.13
N PRO A 247 -15.63 -1.01 9.18
CA PRO A 247 -16.00 -0.19 8.06
C PRO A 247 -14.87 0.81 7.79
N TYR A 248 -14.54 0.97 6.52
CA TYR A 248 -13.50 1.90 6.10
C TYR A 248 -13.91 2.61 4.81
N THR A 249 -13.36 3.80 4.63
CA THR A 249 -13.33 4.52 3.36
C THR A 249 -11.88 4.67 2.90
N TYR A 250 -11.64 5.46 1.86
CA TYR A 250 -10.29 5.78 1.38
C TYR A 250 -9.97 7.24 1.68
N ARG A 251 -8.69 7.57 1.95
CA ARG A 251 -8.26 8.96 2.19
C ARG A 251 -8.40 9.86 0.94
N GLY A 252 -8.62 9.25 -0.23
CA GLY A 252 -8.95 9.94 -1.48
C GLY A 252 -7.86 10.92 -1.93
N LYS A 253 -8.29 12.03 -2.54
CA LYS A 253 -7.38 13.04 -3.15
C LYS A 253 -6.40 13.69 -2.15
N LYS A 254 -6.61 13.53 -0.84
CA LYS A 254 -5.65 14.02 0.17
C LYS A 254 -4.27 13.40 -0.01
N VAL A 255 -4.19 12.12 -0.42
CA VAL A 255 -2.91 11.44 -0.67
C VAL A 255 -2.17 12.07 -1.85
N VAL A 256 -2.88 12.31 -2.97
CA VAL A 256 -2.31 12.98 -4.15
C VAL A 256 -1.79 14.38 -3.81
N ARG A 257 -2.58 15.16 -3.05
CA ARG A 257 -2.17 16.50 -2.61
C ARG A 257 -0.91 16.44 -1.75
N LYS A 258 -0.82 15.49 -0.82
CA LYS A 258 0.38 15.31 0.02
C LYS A 258 1.59 14.85 -0.78
N ALA A 259 1.42 13.97 -1.77
CA ALA A 259 2.50 13.57 -2.66
C ALA A 259 3.10 14.77 -3.41
N ILE A 260 2.25 15.68 -3.91
CA ILE A 260 2.69 16.92 -4.56
C ILE A 260 3.31 17.90 -3.55
N GLU A 261 2.66 18.10 -2.40
CA GLU A 261 3.09 19.04 -1.36
C GLU A 261 4.50 18.72 -0.82
N PHE A 262 4.83 17.43 -0.69
CA PHE A 262 6.14 16.96 -0.24
C PHE A 262 7.11 16.67 -1.40
N ASN A 263 6.75 17.04 -2.63
CA ASN A 263 7.55 16.78 -3.83
C ASN A 263 7.98 15.30 -3.94
N LEU A 264 7.07 14.37 -3.64
CA LEU A 264 7.36 12.94 -3.66
C LEU A 264 7.61 12.40 -5.07
N SER A 265 7.06 13.06 -6.09
CA SER A 265 7.19 12.70 -7.50
C SER A 265 6.46 13.72 -8.36
N ASN A 266 6.77 13.77 -9.66
CA ASN A 266 6.10 14.65 -10.61
C ASN A 266 4.77 14.08 -11.11
N LEU A 267 3.67 14.79 -10.89
CA LEU A 267 2.40 14.45 -11.50
C LEU A 267 2.45 14.72 -13.01
N VAL A 268 2.35 13.67 -13.83
CA VAL A 268 2.49 13.76 -15.29
C VAL A 268 1.21 13.49 -16.06
N GLY A 269 0.19 12.92 -15.42
CA GLY A 269 -1.11 12.74 -16.06
C GLY A 269 -2.21 12.26 -15.14
N LYS A 270 -3.42 12.25 -15.68
CA LYS A 270 -4.65 11.83 -15.01
C LYS A 270 -5.50 10.99 -15.96
N LEU A 271 -5.90 9.83 -15.47
CA LEU A 271 -6.73 8.87 -16.20
C LEU A 271 -8.12 8.81 -15.58
N ARG A 272 -9.17 8.74 -16.42
CA ARG A 272 -10.57 8.57 -15.96
C ARG A 272 -10.98 7.11 -16.16
N PRO A 273 -11.50 6.44 -15.11
CA PRO A 273 -11.92 5.05 -15.24
C PRO A 273 -13.10 4.96 -16.20
N LEU A 274 -13.04 3.96 -17.09
CA LEU A 274 -14.12 3.56 -17.99
C LEU A 274 -14.77 2.26 -17.53
N MET A 275 -13.96 1.33 -17.01
CA MET A 275 -14.41 0.01 -16.60
C MET A 275 -13.49 -0.56 -15.53
N THR A 276 -14.07 -1.13 -14.48
CA THR A 276 -13.39 -1.96 -13.47
C THR A 276 -13.90 -3.39 -13.57
N LEU A 277 -12.97 -4.33 -13.67
CA LEU A 277 -13.22 -5.76 -13.53
C LEU A 277 -12.52 -6.25 -12.27
N LYS A 278 -13.27 -6.73 -11.28
CA LYS A 278 -12.74 -7.43 -10.10
C LYS A 278 -12.96 -8.92 -10.27
N ILE A 279 -11.93 -9.72 -10.04
CA ILE A 279 -11.92 -11.17 -10.24
C ILE A 279 -11.60 -11.85 -8.91
#